data_AF-L7U807-F1
#
_entry.id   AF-L7U807-F1
#
_cell.length_a   1.000
_cell.length_b   1.000
_cell.length_c   1.000
_cell.angle_alpha   90.00
_cell.angle_beta   90.00
_cell.angle_gamma   90.00
#
_symmetry.space_group_name_H-M   'P 1'
#
loop_
_entity.id
_entity.type
_entity.pdbx_description
1 polymer ?
#
loop_
_entity_poly.entity_id
_entity_poly.type
_entity_poly.pdbx_seq_one_letter_code
_entity_poly.pdbx_strand_id
1 'polypeptide(L)'
;MTTRRERGFWKWSLLALALTGCGEVMGDEAADEPLLTLEGKLRVSSSIELGNSDRIRASLLWDVWPKVVVDCMVQRTYPQGIAKCQRLAPKSSFHHPDTDVRVNGHFPNTFSMSLNRLPDPAALIGEEGSKLGMAYVMAYVDGNGNGTLDRVSNEATSSPDIVVGFQEGFSADSMESSFILYREGALHPLYGIDFPNCPEIPQGYSVVTLRYTESGEECTVKTRRVELDMELEANLAFQQLACEEPNSNVLLDTVRASTVGPPPVGSTQRCGKFIYSISGSDQVLFVNPHPERFCSAANTEVYMLRDYWDGTWDDRASPPSWWPCPVVTTP
;
A
#
# COMPACT_ATOMS: atom_id res chain seq x y z
N MET A 1 -39.34 50.93 55.27
CA MET A 1 -40.57 51.09 54.47
C MET A 1 -40.13 51.27 53.02
N THR A 2 -40.10 50.19 52.24
CA THR A 2 -41.14 49.80 51.24
C THR A 2 -41.23 50.84 50.12
N THR A 3 -40.93 50.55 48.85
CA THR A 3 -41.51 49.48 48.03
C THR A 3 -40.68 49.13 46.77
N ARG A 4 -40.80 47.85 46.36
CA ARG A 4 -40.46 47.21 45.07
C ARG A 4 -41.24 47.77 43.86
N ARG A 5 -40.70 47.58 42.64
CA ARG A 5 -41.24 46.72 41.54
C ARG A 5 -40.39 46.85 40.25
N GLU A 6 -39.83 45.77 39.70
CA GLU A 6 -40.34 44.94 38.57
C GLU A 6 -40.33 45.70 37.20
N ARG A 7 -40.00 45.19 36.01
CA ARG A 7 -39.69 43.88 35.38
C ARG A 7 -39.30 44.16 33.90
N GLY A 8 -38.68 43.19 33.21
CA GLY A 8 -38.65 43.11 31.73
C GLY A 8 -37.31 42.60 31.20
N PHE A 9 -37.04 41.29 31.07
CA PHE A 9 -37.47 40.36 30.01
C PHE A 9 -37.25 40.89 28.58
N TRP A 10 -36.19 40.44 27.90
CA TRP A 10 -36.28 39.83 26.55
C TRP A 10 -34.95 39.19 26.10
N LYS A 11 -35.04 37.94 25.66
CA LYS A 11 -34.02 37.15 24.96
C LYS A 11 -33.78 37.75 23.56
N TRP A 12 -32.54 37.84 23.11
CA TRP A 12 -32.16 37.63 21.70
C TRP A 12 -30.78 36.98 21.61
N SER A 13 -30.71 35.96 20.76
CA SER A 13 -29.59 35.10 20.39
C SER A 13 -28.49 35.81 19.60
N LEU A 14 -27.33 35.11 19.43
CA LEU A 14 -26.37 35.09 18.32
C LEU A 14 -24.93 35.05 18.88
N LEU A 15 -24.27 33.89 18.92
CA LEU A 15 -23.40 33.39 17.84
C LEU A 15 -22.53 34.49 17.21
N ALA A 16 -21.27 34.57 17.64
CA ALA A 16 -20.18 35.15 16.87
C ALA A 16 -19.05 34.13 16.84
N LEU A 17 -18.95 33.49 15.68
CA LEU A 17 -17.86 32.64 15.24
C LEU A 17 -16.55 33.44 15.13
N ALA A 18 -15.46 32.69 15.29
CA ALA A 18 -14.18 32.80 14.58
C ALA A 18 -13.39 34.10 14.68
N LEU A 19 -12.12 33.97 15.07
CA LEU A 19 -10.98 34.43 14.26
C LEU A 19 -9.69 33.78 14.80
N THR A 20 -9.14 32.89 13.97
CA THR A 20 -7.71 32.82 13.61
C THR A 20 -6.69 32.71 14.73
N GLY A 21 -6.37 31.48 15.11
CA GLY A 21 -5.01 31.10 15.48
C GLY A 21 -4.40 30.34 14.31
N CYS A 22 -3.58 31.02 13.49
CA CYS A 22 -2.75 30.38 12.48
C CYS A 22 -1.85 29.35 13.17
N GLY A 23 -1.96 28.09 12.77
CA GLY A 23 -1.10 27.00 13.22
C GLY A 23 0.34 27.31 12.84
N GLU A 24 1.08 27.83 13.81
CA GLU A 24 2.49 28.13 13.74
C GLU A 24 3.26 26.81 13.92
N VAL A 25 3.88 26.36 12.83
CA VAL A 25 5.09 25.53 12.75
C VAL A 25 5.19 24.40 13.79
N MET A 26 4.83 23.18 13.36
CA MET A 26 5.20 21.93 14.04
C MET A 26 6.73 21.78 14.05
N GLY A 27 7.36 22.30 15.09
CA GLY A 27 8.74 22.04 15.48
C GLY A 27 8.76 21.34 16.83
N ASP A 28 9.56 20.27 16.90
CA ASP A 28 9.84 19.37 18.02
C ASP A 28 8.74 18.37 18.44
N GLU A 29 9.14 17.10 18.40
CA GLU A 29 8.45 15.92 18.93
C GLU A 29 8.14 16.14 20.43
N ALA A 30 6.99 16.71 20.74
CA ALA A 30 6.50 16.75 22.11
C ALA A 30 6.34 15.32 22.64
N ALA A 31 6.74 15.11 23.90
CA ALA A 31 6.69 13.85 24.64
C ALA A 31 5.25 13.41 25.02
N ASP A 32 4.32 13.53 24.08
CA ASP A 32 2.93 13.13 24.23
C ASP A 32 2.79 11.60 24.12
N GLU A 33 1.69 11.07 24.68
CA GLU A 33 1.37 9.64 24.57
C GLU A 33 1.15 9.27 23.09
N PRO A 34 1.79 8.20 22.58
CA PRO A 34 1.66 7.80 21.18
C PRO A 34 0.22 7.44 20.84
N LEU A 35 -0.25 7.87 19.66
CA LEU A 35 -1.57 7.52 19.14
C LEU A 35 -1.66 6.01 18.87
N LEU A 36 -0.54 5.40 18.47
CA LEU A 36 -0.34 3.96 18.35
C LEU A 36 1.13 3.64 18.62
N THR A 37 1.40 2.54 19.29
CA THR A 37 2.73 1.94 19.39
C THR A 37 2.69 0.55 18.76
N LEU A 38 3.48 0.38 17.70
CA LEU A 38 3.72 -0.92 17.09
C LEU A 38 5.00 -1.48 17.69
N GLU A 39 4.95 -2.70 18.18
CA GLU A 39 6.11 -3.42 18.68
C GLU A 39 6.18 -4.76 17.99
N GLY A 40 7.34 -5.36 17.93
CA GLY A 40 7.43 -6.62 17.20
C GLY A 40 8.77 -7.26 17.25
N LYS A 41 8.82 -8.51 16.80
CA LYS A 41 10.06 -9.24 16.55
C LYS A 41 10.34 -9.26 15.06
N LEU A 42 11.63 -9.20 14.73
CA LEU A 42 12.08 -9.46 13.36
C LEU A 42 12.47 -10.93 13.29
N ARG A 43 11.81 -11.66 12.40
CA ARG A 43 12.12 -13.05 12.10
C ARG A 43 13.02 -13.06 10.88
N VAL A 44 14.26 -13.48 11.06
CA VAL A 44 15.25 -13.51 9.97
C VAL A 44 15.12 -14.85 9.27
N SER A 45 14.80 -14.83 7.98
CA SER A 45 14.94 -16.04 7.16
C SER A 45 16.42 -16.41 7.03
N SER A 46 16.73 -17.70 6.94
CA SER A 46 18.11 -18.22 6.90
C SER A 46 18.98 -17.69 5.75
N SER A 47 18.41 -16.97 4.80
CA SER A 47 19.07 -16.42 3.60
C SER A 47 19.62 -14.99 3.77
N ILE A 48 19.35 -14.30 4.88
CA ILE A 48 19.89 -12.96 5.12
C ILE A 48 21.15 -13.02 5.98
N GLU A 49 22.28 -12.63 5.38
CA GLU A 49 23.47 -12.25 6.15
C GLU A 49 23.30 -10.82 6.67
N LEU A 50 23.03 -10.68 7.97
CA LEU A 50 22.80 -9.41 8.67
C LEU A 50 24.09 -8.59 8.88
N GLY A 51 24.93 -8.45 7.86
CA GLY A 51 26.19 -7.70 7.93
C GLY A 51 26.05 -6.22 8.30
N ASN A 52 24.83 -5.69 8.44
CA ASN A 52 24.49 -4.28 8.69
C ASN A 52 23.29 -4.12 9.66
N SER A 53 23.16 -4.96 10.69
CA SER A 53 21.98 -4.92 11.58
C SER A 53 21.77 -3.56 12.26
N ASP A 54 22.84 -2.81 12.50
CA ASP A 54 22.83 -1.44 13.06
C ASP A 54 22.24 -0.39 12.12
N ARG A 55 22.12 -0.70 10.82
CA ARG A 55 21.52 0.15 9.78
C ARG A 55 20.09 -0.25 9.42
N ILE A 56 19.56 -1.33 9.98
CA ILE A 56 18.17 -1.70 9.74
C ILE A 56 17.27 -0.69 10.43
N ARG A 57 16.25 -0.24 9.72
CA ARG A 57 15.20 0.68 10.16
C ARG A 57 13.85 0.12 9.74
N ALA A 58 12.78 0.72 10.24
CA ALA A 58 11.43 0.42 9.75
C ALA A 58 10.69 1.71 9.38
N SER A 59 9.74 1.60 8.46
CA SER A 59 8.94 2.71 7.94
C SER A 59 7.51 2.24 7.67
N LEU A 60 6.58 3.17 7.52
CA LEU A 60 5.23 2.88 7.06
C LEU A 60 5.12 3.08 5.55
N LEU A 61 4.59 2.07 4.87
CA LEU A 61 4.14 2.15 3.50
C LEU A 61 2.64 2.39 3.48
N TRP A 62 2.22 3.59 3.10
CA TRP A 62 0.80 3.87 2.86
C TRP A 62 0.38 3.39 1.48
N ASP A 63 -0.78 2.74 1.43
CA ASP A 63 -1.41 2.29 0.21
C ASP A 63 -2.41 3.35 -0.27
N VAL A 64 -2.02 4.08 -1.31
CA VAL A 64 -2.76 5.23 -1.82
C VAL A 64 -3.25 4.95 -3.23
N TRP A 65 -4.54 5.18 -3.42
CA TRP A 65 -5.25 4.87 -4.66
C TRP A 65 -5.85 6.16 -5.23
N PRO A 66 -5.74 6.40 -6.56
CA PRO A 66 -6.40 7.53 -7.19
C PRO A 66 -7.92 7.48 -6.94
N LYS A 67 -8.55 8.64 -6.71
CA LYS A 67 -9.99 8.72 -6.39
C LYS A 67 -10.87 7.94 -7.37
N VAL A 68 -10.61 8.05 -8.68
CA VAL A 68 -11.39 7.33 -9.70
C VAL A 68 -11.34 5.80 -9.53
N VAL A 69 -10.23 5.29 -9.01
CA VAL A 69 -10.04 3.86 -8.74
C VAL A 69 -10.81 3.48 -7.47
N VAL A 70 -10.69 4.27 -6.41
CA VAL A 70 -11.43 4.09 -5.14
C VAL A 70 -12.95 4.11 -5.39
N ASP A 71 -13.44 5.11 -6.12
CA ASP A 71 -14.87 5.24 -6.44
C ASP A 71 -15.38 4.01 -7.22
N CYS A 72 -14.56 3.46 -8.12
CA CYS A 72 -14.88 2.22 -8.84
C CYS A 72 -14.87 1.00 -7.91
N MET A 73 -13.89 0.89 -7.01
CA MET A 73 -13.79 -0.23 -6.05
C MET A 73 -15.01 -0.27 -5.13
N VAL A 74 -15.44 0.88 -4.62
CA VAL A 74 -16.64 1.00 -3.77
C VAL A 74 -17.92 0.52 -4.48
N GLN A 75 -17.98 0.63 -5.81
CA GLN A 75 -19.14 0.26 -6.61
C GLN A 75 -19.15 -1.20 -7.08
N ARG A 76 -18.05 -1.95 -6.95
CA ARG A 76 -17.89 -3.29 -7.54
C ARG A 76 -17.68 -4.38 -6.50
N THR A 77 -18.03 -5.62 -6.87
CA THR A 77 -17.77 -6.81 -6.05
C THR A 77 -16.34 -7.34 -6.25
N TYR A 78 -15.70 -7.67 -5.13
CA TYR A 78 -14.41 -8.34 -5.02
C TYR A 78 -14.46 -9.78 -5.59
N PRO A 79 -13.36 -10.38 -6.13
CA PRO A 79 -12.04 -9.83 -6.46
C PRO A 79 -11.88 -9.38 -7.93
N GLN A 80 -12.81 -9.77 -8.83
CA GLN A 80 -12.66 -9.58 -10.28
C GLN A 80 -12.89 -8.12 -10.73
N GLY A 81 -13.37 -7.25 -9.84
CA GLY A 81 -13.61 -5.83 -10.11
C GLY A 81 -12.41 -4.92 -9.91
N ILE A 82 -11.55 -5.18 -8.92
CA ILE A 82 -10.49 -4.24 -8.49
C ILE A 82 -9.48 -3.99 -9.60
N ALA A 83 -9.02 -5.07 -10.22
CA ALA A 83 -8.01 -4.98 -11.25
C ALA A 83 -8.52 -4.22 -12.51
N LYS A 84 -9.84 -4.23 -12.77
CA LYS A 84 -10.47 -3.35 -13.77
C LYS A 84 -10.48 -1.88 -13.33
N CYS A 85 -10.75 -1.63 -12.04
CA CYS A 85 -10.74 -0.28 -11.49
C CYS A 85 -9.36 0.37 -11.57
N GLN A 86 -8.29 -0.39 -11.33
CA GLN A 86 -6.91 0.12 -11.37
C GLN A 86 -6.52 0.70 -12.73
N ARG A 87 -7.11 0.20 -13.84
CA ARG A 87 -6.88 0.72 -15.19
C ARG A 87 -7.58 2.06 -15.47
N LEU A 88 -8.44 2.54 -14.58
CA LEU A 88 -9.09 3.85 -14.74
C LEU A 88 -8.14 5.03 -14.53
N ALA A 89 -6.95 4.77 -13.98
CA ALA A 89 -5.90 5.76 -13.82
C ALA A 89 -4.60 5.24 -14.47
N PRO A 90 -3.76 6.13 -15.03
CA PRO A 90 -2.43 5.74 -15.46
C PRO A 90 -1.58 5.35 -14.24
N LYS A 91 -0.60 4.48 -14.45
CA LYS A 91 0.33 4.02 -13.40
C LYS A 91 0.97 5.17 -12.61
N SER A 92 1.33 6.26 -13.29
CA SER A 92 1.92 7.45 -12.69
C SER A 92 1.00 8.22 -11.72
N SER A 93 -0.29 7.85 -11.62
CA SER A 93 -1.19 8.41 -10.61
C SER A 93 -1.09 7.69 -9.27
N PHE A 94 -0.52 6.49 -9.27
CA PHE A 94 -0.28 5.70 -8.06
C PHE A 94 1.08 6.10 -7.50
N HIS A 95 1.14 6.39 -6.20
CA HIS A 95 2.35 6.82 -5.53
C HIS A 95 2.32 6.35 -4.08
N HIS A 96 3.50 6.15 -3.50
CA HIS A 96 3.63 5.92 -2.07
C HIS A 96 4.10 7.21 -1.40
N PRO A 97 3.26 7.91 -0.63
CA PRO A 97 3.73 9.05 0.13
C PRO A 97 4.74 8.57 1.17
N ASP A 98 5.80 9.35 1.34
CA ASP A 98 6.80 9.08 2.36
C ASP A 98 6.23 9.35 3.75
N THR A 99 6.55 8.50 4.70
CA THR A 99 6.24 8.75 6.11
C THR A 99 7.41 8.30 6.95
N ASP A 100 8.16 9.29 7.44
CA ASP A 100 9.20 9.06 8.42
C ASP A 100 8.56 8.64 9.74
N VAL A 101 8.89 7.43 10.17
CA VAL A 101 8.53 6.98 11.51
C VAL A 101 9.79 6.61 12.27
N ARG A 102 9.97 7.24 13.42
CA ARG A 102 11.09 6.94 14.30
C ARG A 102 10.92 5.54 14.89
N VAL A 103 11.91 4.69 14.65
CA VAL A 103 11.97 3.32 15.18
C VAL A 103 13.03 3.24 16.27
N ASN A 104 12.61 2.82 17.45
CA ASN A 104 13.48 2.56 18.59
C ASN A 104 13.58 1.05 18.79
N GLY A 105 14.77 0.45 18.71
CA GLY A 105 14.91 -1.00 18.85
C GLY A 105 16.35 -1.50 18.79
N HIS A 106 16.56 -2.72 19.29
CA HIS A 106 17.81 -3.46 19.11
C HIS A 106 17.60 -4.50 18.02
N PHE A 107 18.03 -4.14 16.81
CA PHE A 107 18.06 -5.05 15.68
C PHE A 107 19.10 -6.15 15.92
N PRO A 108 18.82 -7.42 15.56
CA PRO A 108 17.69 -7.90 14.76
C PRO A 108 16.53 -8.49 15.59
N ASN A 109 16.42 -8.25 16.90
CA ASN A 109 15.50 -9.04 17.72
C ASN A 109 14.15 -8.37 17.93
N THR A 110 14.12 -7.04 18.10
CA THR A 110 12.87 -6.30 18.37
C THR A 110 12.89 -4.90 17.78
N PHE A 111 11.70 -4.38 17.50
CA PHE A 111 11.47 -2.98 17.17
C PHE A 111 10.30 -2.42 17.99
N SER A 112 10.30 -1.11 18.19
CA SER A 112 9.20 -0.32 18.73
C SER A 112 9.08 0.95 17.89
N MET A 113 7.88 1.21 17.40
CA MET A 113 7.55 2.30 16.50
C MET A 113 6.37 3.07 17.11
N SER A 114 6.59 4.34 17.43
CA SER A 114 5.57 5.21 18.04
C SER A 114 5.00 6.14 16.99
N LEU A 115 3.71 5.99 16.68
CA LEU A 115 2.96 6.89 15.81
C LEU A 115 2.41 8.05 16.64
N ASN A 116 3.12 9.17 16.61
CA ASN A 116 2.77 10.38 17.36
C ASN A 116 2.03 11.42 16.51
N ARG A 117 2.06 11.27 15.18
CA ARG A 117 1.48 12.20 14.22
C ARG A 117 0.34 11.56 13.44
N LEU A 118 -0.62 12.38 13.04
CA LEU A 118 -1.64 11.98 12.07
C LEU A 118 -0.96 11.69 10.72
N PRO A 119 -1.52 10.80 9.88
CA PRO A 119 -1.01 10.60 8.53
C PRO A 119 -1.08 11.90 7.72
N ASP A 120 -0.20 12.02 6.72
CA ASP A 120 -0.33 13.09 5.73
C ASP A 120 -1.70 12.97 5.04
N PRO A 121 -2.43 14.07 4.79
CA PRO A 121 -3.66 14.04 4.00
C PRO A 121 -3.54 13.30 2.65
N ALA A 122 -2.37 13.32 2.01
CA ALA A 122 -2.09 12.58 0.77
C ALA A 122 -2.06 11.05 0.96
N ALA A 123 -1.85 10.58 2.19
CA ALA A 123 -1.89 9.16 2.55
C ALA A 123 -3.31 8.62 2.80
N LEU A 124 -4.32 9.49 2.76
CA LEU A 124 -5.70 9.15 3.08
C LEU A 124 -6.57 9.09 1.83
N ILE A 125 -7.38 8.04 1.74
CA ILE A 125 -8.41 7.86 0.71
C ILE A 125 -9.79 8.25 1.27
N GLY A 126 -10.64 8.80 0.41
CA GLY A 126 -12.00 9.21 0.77
C GLY A 126 -12.23 10.72 0.67
N GLU A 127 -13.34 11.18 1.22
CA GLU A 127 -13.79 12.58 1.16
C GLU A 127 -13.78 13.23 2.54
N GLU A 128 -14.01 14.54 2.60
CA GLU A 128 -14.11 15.25 3.86
C GLU A 128 -15.21 14.62 4.75
N GLY A 129 -14.83 14.25 5.98
CA GLY A 129 -15.74 13.58 6.91
C GLY A 129 -15.83 12.07 6.77
N SER A 130 -15.15 11.44 5.80
CA SER A 130 -14.95 9.99 5.76
C SER A 130 -13.63 9.67 5.04
N LYS A 131 -12.54 9.59 5.82
CA LYS A 131 -11.24 9.20 5.31
C LYS A 131 -10.73 7.93 5.97
N LEU A 132 -10.05 7.12 5.16
CA LEU A 132 -9.38 5.90 5.56
C LEU A 132 -7.92 6.00 5.12
N GLY A 133 -6.99 5.61 5.97
CA GLY A 133 -5.62 5.32 5.58
C GLY A 133 -5.36 3.84 5.81
N MET A 134 -4.60 3.20 4.92
CA MET A 134 -4.13 1.83 5.09
C MET A 134 -2.62 1.80 4.89
N ALA A 135 -1.91 1.21 5.84
CA ALA A 135 -0.46 1.13 5.83
C ALA A 135 0.07 -0.23 6.27
N TYR A 136 1.32 -0.46 5.89
CA TYR A 136 2.11 -1.62 6.23
C TYR A 136 3.45 -1.20 6.83
N VAL A 137 3.97 -1.93 7.81
CA VAL A 137 5.35 -1.78 8.26
C VAL A 137 6.28 -2.46 7.26
N MET A 138 7.33 -1.75 6.89
CA MET A 138 8.46 -2.28 6.13
C MET A 138 9.73 -2.15 6.93
N ALA A 139 10.67 -3.08 6.73
CA ALA A 139 12.04 -2.96 7.23
C ALA A 139 12.99 -2.69 6.06
N TYR A 140 13.92 -1.76 6.23
CA TYR A 140 14.90 -1.39 5.22
C TYR A 140 16.29 -1.22 5.81
N VAL A 141 17.32 -1.41 4.99
CA VAL A 141 18.71 -1.06 5.30
C VAL A 141 18.93 0.37 4.85
N ASP A 142 19.18 1.26 5.81
CA ASP A 142 19.56 2.65 5.60
C ASP A 142 21.03 2.71 5.12
N GLY A 143 21.21 2.82 3.81
CA GLY A 143 22.53 2.72 3.19
C GLY A 143 23.35 3.99 3.35
N ASN A 144 22.69 5.15 3.42
CA ASN A 144 23.34 6.46 3.48
C ASN A 144 23.43 7.04 4.91
N GLY A 145 22.73 6.45 5.88
CA GLY A 145 22.73 6.82 7.29
C GLY A 145 21.85 8.03 7.64
N ASN A 146 20.91 8.44 6.79
CA ASN A 146 20.06 9.61 7.03
C ASN A 146 18.86 9.32 7.96
N GLY A 147 18.60 8.04 8.26
CA GLY A 147 17.54 7.59 9.15
C GLY A 147 16.14 7.56 8.53
N THR A 148 16.02 7.76 7.22
CA THR A 148 14.77 7.80 6.46
C THR A 148 14.85 6.86 5.26
N LEU A 149 13.71 6.42 4.72
CA LEU A 149 13.70 5.61 3.50
C LEU A 149 13.76 6.54 2.29
N ASP A 150 14.87 6.54 1.57
CA ASP A 150 15.03 7.26 0.31
C ASP A 150 14.36 6.47 -0.82
N ARG A 151 13.21 6.98 -1.29
CA ARG A 151 12.62 6.45 -2.52
C ARG A 151 13.41 6.89 -3.74
N VAL A 152 13.43 6.02 -4.74
CA VAL A 152 14.08 6.30 -6.02
C VAL A 152 13.07 6.32 -7.16
N SER A 153 13.33 7.18 -8.14
CA SER A 153 12.54 7.23 -9.36
C SER A 153 12.63 5.91 -10.12
N ASN A 154 11.64 5.66 -10.97
CA ASN A 154 11.58 4.45 -11.80
C ASN A 154 12.75 4.32 -12.79
N GLU A 155 13.46 5.40 -13.06
CA GLU A 155 14.61 5.45 -13.97
C GLU A 155 15.95 5.19 -13.27
N ALA A 156 15.96 5.15 -11.93
CA ALA A 156 17.17 4.91 -11.16
C ALA A 156 17.75 3.51 -11.46
N THR A 157 19.07 3.41 -11.49
CA THR A 157 19.82 2.15 -11.70
C THR A 157 20.29 1.53 -10.37
N SER A 158 20.12 2.24 -9.27
CA SER A 158 20.45 1.80 -7.92
C SER A 158 19.59 2.54 -6.91
N SER A 159 19.39 1.92 -5.74
CA SER A 159 18.81 2.57 -4.57
C SER A 159 19.85 2.70 -3.46
N PRO A 160 19.95 3.84 -2.76
CA PRO A 160 20.78 3.95 -1.57
C PRO A 160 20.26 3.02 -0.46
N ASP A 161 18.95 2.84 -0.37
CA ASP A 161 18.29 2.01 0.63
C ASP A 161 17.70 0.74 0.03
N ILE A 162 17.65 -0.32 0.84
CA ILE A 162 17.14 -1.62 0.39
C ILE A 162 16.08 -2.08 1.38
N VAL A 163 14.84 -2.21 0.92
CA VAL A 163 13.79 -2.84 1.71
C VAL A 163 14.08 -4.34 1.79
N VAL A 164 14.22 -4.84 3.02
CA VAL A 164 14.66 -6.21 3.36
C VAL A 164 13.62 -6.98 4.16
N GLY A 165 12.48 -6.36 4.44
CA GLY A 165 11.37 -7.02 5.10
C GLY A 165 10.08 -6.24 4.96
N PHE A 166 9.00 -6.98 5.11
CA PHE A 166 7.64 -6.46 5.08
C PHE A 166 6.88 -7.16 6.21
N GLN A 167 5.89 -6.49 6.79
CA GLN A 167 5.08 -7.10 7.83
C GLN A 167 4.45 -8.42 7.35
N GLU A 168 4.29 -9.36 8.28
CA GLU A 168 3.74 -10.71 8.05
C GLU A 168 2.45 -10.64 7.20
N GLY A 169 2.41 -11.40 6.08
CA GLY A 169 1.26 -11.41 5.14
C GLY A 169 1.59 -11.47 3.64
N PHE A 170 2.85 -11.30 3.21
CA PHE A 170 3.21 -11.45 1.78
C PHE A 170 3.68 -12.87 1.40
N SER A 171 3.91 -13.74 2.38
CA SER A 171 4.14 -15.16 2.10
C SER A 171 2.82 -15.83 1.74
N ALA A 172 2.80 -16.62 0.66
CA ALA A 172 1.62 -17.38 0.24
C ALA A 172 1.17 -18.40 1.30
N ASP A 173 2.04 -18.73 2.24
CA ASP A 173 1.79 -19.65 3.35
C ASP A 173 1.41 -18.91 4.66
N SER A 174 1.30 -17.58 4.64
CA SER A 174 0.96 -16.81 5.84
C SER A 174 -0.48 -17.11 6.27
N MET A 175 -0.63 -17.55 7.52
CA MET A 175 -1.94 -17.75 8.13
C MET A 175 -2.47 -16.46 8.80
N GLU A 176 -1.73 -15.37 8.74
CA GLU A 176 -2.09 -14.09 9.34
C GLU A 176 -1.65 -12.92 8.45
N SER A 177 -2.49 -11.89 8.36
CA SER A 177 -2.20 -10.62 7.69
C SER A 177 -2.65 -9.48 8.59
N SER A 178 -1.74 -8.55 8.89
CA SER A 178 -2.07 -7.35 9.65
C SER A 178 -2.07 -6.11 8.75
N PHE A 179 -2.88 -5.11 9.12
CA PHE A 179 -3.04 -3.85 8.40
C PHE A 179 -3.13 -2.71 9.41
N ILE A 180 -2.32 -1.67 9.24
CA ILE A 180 -2.41 -0.45 10.06
C ILE A 180 -3.42 0.46 9.40
N LEU A 181 -4.51 0.75 10.09
CA LEU A 181 -5.58 1.58 9.57
C LEU A 181 -5.65 2.88 10.34
N TYR A 182 -5.98 3.95 9.64
CA TYR A 182 -6.35 5.23 10.23
C TYR A 182 -7.75 5.62 9.77
N ARG A 183 -8.63 6.00 10.71
CA ARG A 183 -9.98 6.47 10.42
C ARG A 183 -10.15 7.92 10.86
N GLU A 184 -10.65 8.75 9.96
CA GLU A 184 -11.13 10.10 10.26
C GLU A 184 -12.59 10.25 9.80
N GLY A 185 -13.48 10.55 10.75
CA GLY A 185 -14.91 10.73 10.48
C GLY A 185 -15.67 9.41 10.28
N ALA A 186 -16.70 9.42 9.44
CA ALA A 186 -17.50 8.23 9.17
C ALA A 186 -16.63 7.10 8.57
N LEU A 187 -16.99 5.85 8.84
CA LEU A 187 -16.28 4.69 8.33
C LEU A 187 -16.36 4.67 6.80
N HIS A 188 -15.21 4.67 6.14
CA HIS A 188 -15.15 4.70 4.68
C HIS A 188 -15.68 3.36 4.12
N PRO A 189 -16.51 3.36 3.04
CA PRO A 189 -17.11 2.15 2.50
C PRO A 189 -16.10 1.05 2.10
N LEU A 190 -14.90 1.43 1.65
CA LEU A 190 -13.83 0.45 1.36
C LEU A 190 -13.51 -0.45 2.53
N TYR A 191 -13.60 0.04 3.77
CA TYR A 191 -13.35 -0.79 4.94
C TYR A 191 -14.26 -2.04 4.96
N GLY A 192 -15.55 -1.86 4.68
CA GLY A 192 -16.50 -2.99 4.65
C GLY A 192 -16.30 -3.92 3.46
N ILE A 193 -15.60 -3.48 2.41
CA ILE A 193 -15.27 -4.29 1.24
C ILE A 193 -14.01 -5.11 1.48
N ASP A 194 -12.97 -4.49 2.03
CA ASP A 194 -11.67 -5.13 2.28
C ASP A 194 -11.69 -5.98 3.57
N PHE A 195 -12.53 -5.61 4.53
CA PHE A 195 -12.63 -6.24 5.85
C PHE A 195 -14.08 -6.60 6.22
N PRO A 196 -14.80 -7.36 5.39
CA PRO A 196 -16.24 -7.58 5.54
C PRO A 196 -16.64 -8.32 6.83
N ASN A 197 -15.72 -9.11 7.39
CA ASN A 197 -15.94 -9.91 8.60
C ASN A 197 -15.35 -9.25 9.86
N CYS A 198 -14.80 -8.05 9.73
CA CYS A 198 -14.13 -7.37 10.83
C CYS A 198 -15.05 -6.45 11.63
N PRO A 199 -14.84 -6.32 12.96
CA PRO A 199 -15.44 -5.24 13.74
C PRO A 199 -15.11 -3.86 13.15
N GLU A 200 -15.98 -2.87 13.31
CA GLU A 200 -15.64 -1.50 12.90
C GLU A 200 -14.43 -0.96 13.69
N ILE A 201 -13.51 -0.29 13.00
CA ILE A 201 -12.39 0.41 13.64
C ILE A 201 -12.85 1.74 14.27
N PRO A 202 -12.34 2.12 15.45
CA PRO A 202 -12.58 3.44 16.04
C PRO A 202 -11.89 4.58 15.27
N GLN A 203 -12.17 5.83 15.64
CA GLN A 203 -11.43 7.01 15.15
C GLN A 203 -9.94 6.91 15.52
N GLY A 204 -9.07 7.38 14.63
CA GLY A 204 -7.62 7.35 14.80
C GLY A 204 -7.01 6.05 14.30
N TYR A 205 -5.83 5.72 14.83
CA TYR A 205 -5.09 4.53 14.44
C TYR A 205 -5.64 3.25 15.06
N SER A 206 -5.67 2.18 14.28
CA SER A 206 -6.01 0.82 14.68
C SER A 206 -5.15 -0.18 13.90
N VAL A 207 -5.00 -1.39 14.43
CA VAL A 207 -4.44 -2.51 13.67
C VAL A 207 -5.53 -3.55 13.51
N VAL A 208 -5.81 -3.91 12.25
CA VAL A 208 -6.69 -5.00 11.88
C VAL A 208 -5.82 -6.21 11.55
N THR A 209 -6.10 -7.34 12.18
CA THR A 209 -5.40 -8.60 11.94
C THR A 209 -6.41 -9.63 11.47
N LEU A 210 -6.22 -10.11 10.23
CA LEU A 210 -6.93 -11.21 9.62
C LEU A 210 -6.15 -12.51 9.85
N ARG A 211 -6.81 -13.53 10.36
CA ARG A 211 -6.24 -14.86 10.55
C ARG A 211 -7.02 -15.87 9.71
N TYR A 212 -6.31 -16.56 8.84
CA TYR A 212 -6.86 -17.58 7.95
C TYR A 212 -6.80 -18.94 8.63
N THR A 213 -7.97 -19.54 8.85
CA THR A 213 -8.15 -20.87 9.44
C THR A 213 -8.74 -21.82 8.39
N GLU A 214 -8.70 -23.12 8.66
CA GLU A 214 -9.37 -24.11 7.79
C GLU A 214 -10.89 -23.85 7.65
N SER A 215 -11.50 -23.22 8.67
CA SER A 215 -12.93 -22.93 8.74
C SER A 215 -13.32 -21.55 8.19
N GLY A 216 -12.37 -20.70 7.81
CA GLY A 216 -12.63 -19.36 7.31
C GLY A 216 -11.67 -18.31 7.87
N GLU A 217 -12.09 -17.05 7.82
CA GLU A 217 -11.32 -15.89 8.24
C GLU A 217 -11.80 -15.38 9.60
N GLU A 218 -10.87 -15.26 10.55
CA GLU A 218 -11.09 -14.59 11.83
C GLU A 218 -10.48 -13.20 11.79
N CYS A 219 -11.14 -12.21 12.37
CA CYS A 219 -10.63 -10.84 12.39
C CYS A 219 -10.59 -10.25 13.79
N THR A 220 -9.49 -9.55 14.10
CA THR A 220 -9.33 -8.81 15.35
C THR A 220 -8.91 -7.37 15.11
N VAL A 221 -9.38 -6.46 15.96
CA VAL A 221 -9.03 -5.04 15.93
C VAL A 221 -8.36 -4.68 17.25
N LYS A 222 -7.17 -4.10 17.18
CA LYS A 222 -6.43 -3.61 18.35
C LYS A 222 -6.14 -2.12 18.22
N THR A 223 -6.11 -1.45 19.36
CA THR A 223 -5.75 -0.03 19.49
C THR A 223 -4.65 0.12 20.52
N ARG A 224 -3.89 1.22 20.44
CA ARG A 224 -2.74 1.55 21.31
C ARG A 224 -1.50 0.70 21.06
N ARG A 225 -1.30 -0.40 21.78
CA ARG A 225 -0.05 -1.18 21.72
C ARG A 225 -0.30 -2.52 21.04
N VAL A 226 0.36 -2.74 19.91
CA VAL A 226 0.14 -3.92 19.08
C VAL A 226 1.45 -4.61 18.77
N GLU A 227 1.49 -5.92 19.00
CA GLU A 227 2.58 -6.78 18.58
C GLU A 227 2.39 -7.18 17.11
N LEU A 228 3.38 -6.94 16.27
CA LEU A 228 3.45 -7.24 14.84
C LEU A 228 4.81 -7.83 14.52
N ASP A 229 4.87 -9.08 14.10
CA ASP A 229 6.13 -9.65 13.63
C ASP A 229 6.38 -9.25 12.17
N MET A 230 7.65 -9.05 11.83
CA MET A 230 8.07 -8.86 10.45
C MET A 230 9.04 -9.94 10.06
N GLU A 231 8.87 -10.48 8.86
CA GLU A 231 9.82 -11.40 8.28
C GLU A 231 10.83 -10.61 7.43
N LEU A 232 12.12 -10.84 7.69
CA LEU A 232 13.20 -10.33 6.87
C LEU A 232 13.54 -11.41 5.84
N GLU A 233 13.40 -11.08 4.55
CA GLU A 233 13.73 -11.95 3.43
C GLU A 233 14.49 -11.19 2.34
N ALA A 234 15.52 -11.83 1.78
CA ALA A 234 16.20 -11.35 0.58
C ALA A 234 15.32 -11.59 -0.66
N ASN A 235 14.31 -10.75 -0.83
CA ASN A 235 13.32 -10.87 -1.90
C ASN A 235 13.36 -9.64 -2.83
N LEU A 236 13.58 -9.84 -4.13
CA LEU A 236 13.59 -8.76 -5.13
C LEU A 236 12.26 -8.00 -5.20
N ALA A 237 11.15 -8.62 -4.80
CA ALA A 237 9.86 -7.94 -4.72
C ALA A 237 9.85 -6.89 -3.60
N PHE A 238 10.51 -7.17 -2.47
CA PHE A 238 10.61 -6.21 -1.37
C PHE A 238 11.53 -5.05 -1.73
N GLN A 239 12.70 -5.32 -2.32
CA GLN A 239 13.65 -4.27 -2.72
C GLN A 239 13.00 -3.18 -3.57
N GLN A 240 12.06 -3.59 -4.42
CA GLN A 240 11.29 -2.74 -5.30
C GLN A 240 10.26 -1.84 -4.61
N LEU A 241 10.02 -2.00 -3.31
CA LEU A 241 9.22 -1.08 -2.49
C LEU A 241 9.97 0.21 -2.13
N ALA A 242 11.27 0.30 -2.44
CA ALA A 242 12.02 1.56 -2.43
C ALA A 242 11.74 2.44 -3.66
N CYS A 243 10.91 2.00 -4.61
CA CYS A 243 10.51 2.84 -5.74
C CYS A 243 9.44 3.87 -5.32
N GLU A 244 9.42 5.01 -6.00
CA GLU A 244 8.40 6.07 -5.81
C GLU A 244 7.00 5.59 -6.23
N GLU A 245 6.90 4.92 -7.37
CA GLU A 245 5.63 4.36 -7.87
C GLU A 245 5.39 2.94 -7.33
N PRO A 246 4.14 2.56 -7.03
CA PRO A 246 3.82 1.23 -6.56
C PRO A 246 4.19 0.17 -7.57
N ASN A 247 4.98 -0.79 -7.10
CA ASN A 247 5.55 -1.80 -7.95
C ASN A 247 4.74 -3.10 -7.92
N SER A 248 3.49 -2.99 -8.37
CA SER A 248 2.52 -4.10 -8.38
C SER A 248 2.27 -4.62 -9.78
N ASN A 249 2.22 -5.95 -9.94
CA ASN A 249 2.00 -6.61 -11.23
C ASN A 249 0.70 -6.17 -11.93
N VAL A 250 -0.30 -5.72 -11.16
CA VAL A 250 -1.58 -5.26 -11.69
C VAL A 250 -1.52 -3.86 -12.30
N LEU A 251 -0.49 -3.08 -11.97
CA LEU A 251 -0.24 -1.74 -12.51
C LEU A 251 0.77 -1.76 -13.67
N LEU A 252 1.17 -2.94 -14.14
CA LEU A 252 2.05 -3.06 -15.32
C LEU A 252 1.30 -2.64 -16.58
N ASP A 253 2.02 -1.95 -17.47
CA ASP A 253 1.46 -1.55 -18.75
C ASP A 253 1.20 -2.78 -19.61
N THR A 254 -0.06 -2.99 -19.97
CA THR A 254 -0.47 -4.12 -20.82
C THR A 254 -0.56 -3.68 -22.27
N VAL A 255 0.06 -4.42 -23.18
CA VAL A 255 0.00 -4.16 -24.63
C VAL A 255 -0.54 -5.36 -25.39
N ARG A 256 -1.38 -5.11 -26.39
CA ARG A 256 -1.87 -6.16 -27.29
C ARG A 256 -0.76 -6.53 -28.27
N ALA A 257 -0.24 -7.74 -28.14
CA ALA A 257 0.90 -8.24 -28.90
C ALA A 257 0.72 -8.03 -30.41
N SER A 258 -0.46 -8.33 -30.96
CA SER A 258 -0.73 -8.22 -32.40
C SER A 258 -0.74 -6.79 -32.96
N THR A 259 -0.74 -5.78 -32.10
CA THR A 259 -0.69 -4.36 -32.50
C THR A 259 0.69 -3.74 -32.34
N VAL A 260 1.64 -4.48 -31.76
CA VAL A 260 3.01 -4.02 -31.51
C VAL A 260 4.02 -4.91 -32.23
N GLY A 261 5.25 -4.43 -32.34
CA GLY A 261 6.37 -5.22 -32.87
C GLY A 261 6.91 -6.24 -31.86
N PRO A 262 7.91 -7.06 -32.25
CA PRO A 262 8.65 -7.88 -31.29
C PRO A 262 9.31 -7.00 -30.22
N PRO A 263 9.58 -7.54 -29.02
CA PRO A 263 10.27 -6.81 -27.96
C PRO A 263 11.59 -6.16 -28.43
N PRO A 264 11.93 -4.96 -27.94
CA PRO A 264 13.16 -4.29 -28.31
C PRO A 264 14.41 -5.12 -28.04
N VAL A 265 15.45 -4.95 -28.87
CA VAL A 265 16.76 -5.58 -28.65
C VAL A 265 17.33 -5.09 -27.31
N GLY A 266 17.85 -6.01 -26.50
CA GLY A 266 18.38 -5.71 -25.16
C GLY A 266 17.37 -5.86 -24.03
N SER A 267 16.09 -6.06 -24.33
CA SER A 267 15.06 -6.36 -23.32
C SER A 267 15.31 -7.72 -22.65
N THR A 268 14.94 -7.81 -21.36
CA THR A 268 14.72 -9.11 -20.72
C THR A 268 13.28 -9.56 -20.94
N GLN A 269 13.11 -10.85 -21.17
CA GLN A 269 11.83 -11.44 -21.57
C GLN A 269 11.55 -12.69 -20.76
N ARG A 270 10.32 -12.81 -20.27
CA ARG A 270 9.90 -14.00 -19.51
C ARG A 270 8.43 -14.32 -19.78
N CYS A 271 8.15 -15.58 -20.10
CA CYS A 271 6.78 -16.08 -20.13
C CYS A 271 6.29 -16.34 -18.70
N GLY A 272 5.08 -15.94 -18.39
CA GLY A 272 4.44 -16.23 -17.11
C GLY A 272 2.93 -16.05 -17.18
N LYS A 273 2.23 -16.27 -16.06
CA LYS A 273 0.79 -16.02 -15.97
C LYS A 273 0.55 -14.60 -15.47
N PHE A 274 -0.34 -13.87 -16.14
CA PHE A 274 -0.70 -12.51 -15.73
C PHE A 274 -1.85 -12.55 -14.73
N ILE A 275 -1.60 -12.24 -13.46
CA ILE A 275 -2.61 -12.20 -12.39
C ILE A 275 -3.47 -13.48 -12.34
N TYR A 276 -3.09 -14.41 -11.47
CA TYR A 276 -3.71 -15.74 -11.39
C TYR A 276 -5.24 -15.72 -11.30
N SER A 277 -5.82 -14.75 -10.59
CA SER A 277 -7.27 -14.61 -10.41
C SER A 277 -8.05 -14.22 -11.67
N ILE A 278 -7.37 -13.74 -12.72
CA ILE A 278 -8.02 -13.26 -13.95
C ILE A 278 -7.72 -14.19 -15.14
N SER A 279 -6.48 -14.66 -15.27
CA SER A 279 -6.04 -15.43 -16.44
C SER A 279 -5.98 -16.95 -16.21
N GLY A 280 -5.86 -17.43 -14.97
CA GLY A 280 -5.86 -18.83 -14.51
C GLY A 280 -4.83 -19.80 -15.12
N SER A 281 -4.73 -19.82 -16.44
CA SER A 281 -3.93 -20.73 -17.27
C SER A 281 -3.17 -20.03 -18.40
N ASP A 282 -3.65 -18.88 -18.88
CA ASP A 282 -3.06 -18.22 -20.03
C ASP A 282 -1.67 -17.62 -19.71
N GLN A 283 -0.76 -17.73 -20.69
CA GLN A 283 0.58 -17.16 -20.61
C GLN A 283 0.62 -15.78 -21.27
N VAL A 284 1.34 -14.86 -20.63
CA VAL A 284 1.72 -13.56 -21.16
C VAL A 284 3.24 -13.49 -21.30
N LEU A 285 3.72 -12.51 -22.07
CA LEU A 285 5.13 -12.20 -22.17
C LEU A 285 5.42 -10.92 -21.37
N PHE A 286 6.17 -11.06 -20.28
CA PHE A 286 6.74 -9.94 -19.55
C PHE A 286 7.99 -9.46 -20.28
N VAL A 287 8.05 -8.17 -20.59
CA VAL A 287 9.15 -7.51 -21.30
C VAL A 287 9.64 -6.35 -20.47
N ASN A 288 10.88 -6.40 -20.00
CA ASN A 288 11.54 -5.24 -19.41
C ASN A 288 12.56 -4.70 -20.42
N PRO A 289 12.29 -3.57 -21.10
CA PRO A 289 13.19 -2.95 -22.05
C PRO A 289 14.40 -2.28 -21.38
N HIS A 290 14.34 -2.06 -20.06
CA HIS A 290 15.38 -1.40 -19.27
C HIS A 290 15.82 -2.28 -18.08
N PRO A 291 16.46 -3.45 -18.34
CA PRO A 291 16.88 -4.36 -17.29
C PRO A 291 17.96 -3.79 -16.35
N GLU A 292 18.61 -2.70 -16.74
CA GLU A 292 19.58 -1.96 -15.92
C GLU A 292 18.94 -1.13 -14.80
N ARG A 293 17.63 -0.87 -14.86
CA ARG A 293 16.91 -0.06 -13.88
C ARG A 293 16.59 -0.87 -12.63
N PHE A 294 16.71 -0.24 -11.47
CA PHE A 294 16.43 -0.82 -10.16
C PHE A 294 14.95 -1.21 -10.02
N CYS A 295 14.04 -0.31 -10.40
CA CYS A 295 12.59 -0.51 -10.33
C CYS A 295 12.07 -1.40 -11.48
N SER A 296 12.42 -2.68 -11.48
CA SER A 296 12.24 -3.56 -12.64
C SER A 296 10.79 -3.71 -13.12
N ALA A 297 9.84 -3.96 -12.22
CA ALA A 297 8.44 -4.08 -12.58
C ALA A 297 7.80 -2.71 -12.89
N ALA A 298 8.32 -1.59 -12.36
CA ALA A 298 7.94 -0.27 -12.86
C ALA A 298 8.20 -0.12 -14.38
N ASN A 299 9.25 -0.78 -14.87
CA ASN A 299 9.70 -0.77 -16.26
C ASN A 299 9.21 -1.96 -17.08
N THR A 300 8.38 -2.85 -16.54
CA THR A 300 7.94 -4.06 -17.26
C THR A 300 6.62 -3.82 -17.99
N GLU A 301 6.63 -4.08 -19.28
CA GLU A 301 5.43 -4.18 -20.12
C GLU A 301 4.95 -5.65 -20.16
N VAL A 302 3.63 -5.85 -20.20
CA VAL A 302 3.01 -7.16 -20.34
C VAL A 302 2.35 -7.26 -21.70
N TYR A 303 2.97 -8.04 -22.56
CA TYR A 303 2.46 -8.33 -23.88
C TYR A 303 1.42 -9.45 -23.72
N MET A 304 0.25 -9.25 -24.32
CA MET A 304 -0.93 -10.08 -24.12
C MET A 304 -1.56 -10.50 -25.47
N LEU A 305 -2.08 -11.72 -25.50
CA LEU A 305 -2.85 -12.25 -26.65
C LEU A 305 -4.37 -12.20 -26.44
N ARG A 306 -4.85 -11.87 -25.23
CA ARG A 306 -6.27 -11.75 -24.93
C ARG A 306 -6.51 -10.56 -24.01
N ASP A 307 -7.65 -9.89 -24.19
CA ASP A 307 -8.13 -8.90 -23.23
C ASP A 307 -8.71 -9.60 -21.99
N TYR A 308 -7.97 -9.59 -20.89
CA TYR A 308 -8.44 -10.13 -19.61
C TYR A 308 -9.46 -9.23 -18.90
N TRP A 309 -9.67 -8.00 -19.38
CA TRP A 309 -10.43 -6.98 -18.68
C TRP A 309 -11.87 -6.94 -19.14
N ASP A 310 -12.08 -6.79 -20.44
CA ASP A 310 -13.41 -6.69 -21.04
C ASP A 310 -13.66 -7.75 -22.12
N GLY A 311 -12.64 -8.52 -22.49
CA GLY A 311 -12.76 -9.57 -23.51
C GLY A 311 -12.98 -9.03 -24.92
N THR A 312 -12.67 -7.75 -25.19
CA THR A 312 -12.91 -7.11 -26.49
C THR A 312 -12.06 -7.68 -27.62
N TRP A 313 -10.95 -8.36 -27.31
CA TRP A 313 -10.09 -9.03 -28.30
C TRP A 313 -9.48 -10.32 -27.75
N ASP A 314 -9.25 -11.29 -28.64
CA ASP A 314 -8.59 -12.57 -28.37
C ASP A 314 -7.87 -13.04 -29.64
N ASP A 315 -6.54 -12.92 -29.63
CA ASP A 315 -5.64 -13.26 -30.72
C ASP A 315 -4.98 -14.63 -30.52
N ARG A 316 -5.40 -15.43 -29.54
CA ARG A 316 -4.79 -16.75 -29.25
C ARG A 316 -4.89 -17.73 -30.42
N ALA A 317 -5.88 -17.58 -31.30
CA ALA A 317 -6.03 -18.41 -32.50
C ALA A 317 -5.02 -18.04 -33.61
N SER A 318 -4.41 -16.86 -33.54
CA SER A 318 -3.47 -16.34 -34.55
C SER A 318 -2.45 -15.40 -33.90
N PRO A 319 -1.60 -15.90 -32.99
CA PRO A 319 -0.60 -15.08 -32.32
C PRO A 319 0.41 -14.51 -33.35
N PRO A 320 1.05 -13.37 -33.07
CA PRO A 320 2.12 -12.84 -33.91
C PRO A 320 3.24 -13.87 -34.12
N SER A 321 3.85 -13.87 -35.30
CA SER A 321 4.89 -14.85 -35.65
C SER A 321 6.13 -14.82 -34.75
N TRP A 322 6.36 -13.71 -34.04
CA TRP A 322 7.46 -13.53 -33.10
C TRP A 322 7.10 -13.93 -31.65
N TRP A 323 5.83 -14.27 -31.37
CA TRP A 323 5.37 -14.57 -30.02
C TRP A 323 6.06 -15.82 -29.44
N PRO A 324 6.76 -15.73 -28.30
CA PRO A 324 7.58 -16.84 -27.80
C PRO A 324 6.87 -17.73 -26.79
N CYS A 325 5.75 -17.29 -26.21
CA CYS A 325 5.14 -17.99 -25.08
C CYS A 325 4.15 -19.07 -25.51
N PRO A 326 4.02 -20.17 -24.75
CA PRO A 326 3.00 -21.19 -25.02
C PRO A 326 1.60 -20.58 -25.10
N VAL A 327 0.85 -20.92 -26.13
CA VAL A 327 -0.53 -20.45 -26.30
C VAL A 327 -1.49 -21.57 -25.91
N VAL A 328 -2.33 -21.32 -24.91
CA VAL A 328 -3.40 -22.23 -24.50
C VAL A 328 -4.66 -21.78 -25.24
N THR A 329 -5.13 -22.60 -26.18
CA THR A 329 -6.33 -22.30 -27.00
C THR A 329 -7.61 -22.90 -26.42
N THR A 330 -7.49 -23.72 -25.37
CA THR A 330 -8.63 -24.38 -24.71
C THR A 330 -9.19 -23.47 -23.60
N PRO A 331 -10.53 -23.29 -23.50
CA PRO A 331 -11.16 -22.45 -22.49
C PRO A 331 -10.93 -22.92 -21.06
#